data_AF-A0A3D5VGX6-F1
#
_entry.id   AF-A0A3D5VGX6-F1
#
_cell.length_a   1.000
_cell.length_b   1.000
_cell.length_c   1.000
_cell.angle_alpha   90.00
_cell.angle_beta   90.00
_cell.angle_gamma   90.00
#
_symmetry.space_group_name_H-M   'P 1'
#
loop_
_entity.id
_entity.type
_entity.pdbx_description
1 polymer ?
#
loop_
_entity_poly.entity_id
_entity_poly.type
_entity_poly.pdbx_seq_one_letter_code
_entity_poly.pdbx_strand_id
1 'polypeptide(L)'
;MSKNTFAVAMTYCGAVIGAGFATGREVVDFFSGYGNRGLAGVGLATLMFVWVGVVILDVAQRNPVYSYLDLLNYVLPWKWLVSLTDLIFLATLLTGVGVMTAAGGTVLKSWGLHYSIGCAGFLLLCILLLRTGGKGFVKANCWLVPGMAVAIVILCIAQV
;
A
#
# COMPACT_ATOMS: atom_id res chain seq x y z
N MET A 1 -14.07 19.98 -0.73
CA MET A 1 -13.01 19.12 -1.31
C MET A 1 -13.56 18.51 -2.60
N SER A 2 -12.88 18.66 -3.74
CA SER A 2 -13.36 18.05 -4.99
C SER A 2 -13.32 16.51 -4.83
N LYS A 3 -14.26 15.79 -5.47
CA LYS A 3 -14.33 14.32 -5.40
C LYS A 3 -13.00 13.63 -5.78
N ASN A 4 -12.14 14.32 -6.53
CA ASN A 4 -10.83 13.82 -6.94
C ASN A 4 -9.80 13.84 -5.80
N THR A 5 -9.81 14.84 -4.90
CA THR A 5 -8.80 14.92 -3.82
C THR A 5 -8.95 13.76 -2.82
N PHE A 6 -10.19 13.45 -2.42
CA PHE A 6 -10.45 12.32 -1.52
C PHE A 6 -10.06 10.99 -2.17
N ALA A 7 -10.35 10.82 -3.46
CA ALA A 7 -10.00 9.62 -4.20
C ALA A 7 -8.48 9.42 -4.31
N VAL A 8 -7.72 10.50 -4.55
CA VAL A 8 -6.26 10.48 -4.56
C VAL A 8 -5.72 10.15 -3.17
N ALA A 9 -6.24 10.77 -2.11
CA ALA A 9 -5.81 10.51 -0.73
C ALA A 9 -6.04 9.05 -0.33
N MET A 10 -7.24 8.51 -0.59
CA MET A 10 -7.55 7.11 -0.29
C MET A 10 -6.71 6.14 -1.12
N THR A 11 -6.40 6.49 -2.37
CA THR A 11 -5.53 5.66 -3.21
C THR A 11 -4.09 5.66 -2.69
N TYR A 12 -3.59 6.82 -2.25
CA TYR A 12 -2.27 6.93 -1.63
C TYR A 12 -2.20 6.13 -0.33
N CYS A 13 -3.15 6.33 0.60
CA CYS A 13 -3.22 5.57 1.84
C CYS A 13 -3.32 4.06 1.58
N GLY A 14 -4.16 3.64 0.63
CA GLY A 14 -4.33 2.23 0.28
C GLY A 14 -3.09 1.60 -0.35
N ALA A 15 -2.29 2.38 -1.10
CA ALA A 15 -1.04 1.90 -1.67
C ALA A 15 0.09 1.75 -0.63
N VAL A 16 0.07 2.58 0.42
CA VAL A 16 1.04 2.51 1.53
C VAL A 16 0.70 1.37 2.51
N ILE A 17 -0.57 1.08 2.72
CA ILE A 17 -1.02 -0.01 3.61
C ILE A 17 -0.75 -1.37 2.94
N GLY A 18 0.32 -2.03 3.35
CA GLY A 18 0.63 -3.41 2.98
C GLY A 18 0.02 -4.46 3.93
N ALA A 19 0.23 -5.74 3.64
CA ALA A 19 -0.16 -6.85 4.53
C ALA A 19 0.47 -6.76 5.92
N GLY A 20 1.69 -6.22 6.05
CA GLY A 20 2.35 -6.01 7.34
C GLY A 20 1.61 -5.01 8.23
N PHE A 21 1.15 -3.90 7.65
CA PHE A 21 0.27 -2.93 8.31
C PHE A 21 -1.11 -3.52 8.60
N ALA A 22 -1.72 -4.22 7.63
CA ALA A 22 -3.05 -4.81 7.79
C ALA A 22 -3.10 -5.92 8.86
N THR A 23 -2.04 -6.71 8.98
CA THR A 23 -1.90 -7.73 10.04
C THR A 23 -1.46 -7.14 11.38
N GLY A 24 -1.05 -5.86 11.42
CA GLY A 24 -0.53 -5.19 12.60
C GLY A 24 0.86 -5.66 13.05
N ARG A 25 1.48 -6.61 12.34
CA ARG A 25 2.77 -7.21 12.74
C ARG A 25 3.89 -6.18 12.75
N GLU A 26 3.99 -5.37 11.69
CA GLU A 26 4.98 -4.29 11.62
C GLU A 26 4.76 -3.25 12.73
N VAL A 27 3.51 -2.99 13.10
CA VAL A 27 3.20 -2.04 14.16
C VAL A 27 3.70 -2.54 15.51
N VAL A 28 3.54 -3.84 15.77
CA VAL A 28 3.99 -4.48 17.01
C VAL A 28 5.51 -4.51 17.09
N ASP A 29 6.16 -4.96 16.00
CA ASP A 29 7.60 -5.19 15.97
C ASP A 29 8.41 -3.87 15.95
N PHE A 30 7.89 -2.81 15.30
CA PHE A 30 8.62 -1.54 15.17
C PHE A 30 8.22 -0.47 16.19
N PHE A 31 6.98 -0.48 16.70
CA PHE A 31 6.50 0.60 17.57
C PHE A 31 6.10 0.11 18.95
N SER A 32 5.15 -0.82 19.05
CA SER A 32 4.58 -1.16 20.37
C SER A 32 5.60 -1.84 21.31
N GLY A 33 6.57 -2.58 20.76
CA GLY A 33 7.66 -3.20 21.54
C GLY A 33 8.54 -2.20 22.31
N TYR A 34 8.53 -0.91 21.95
CA TYR A 34 9.40 0.12 22.53
C TYR A 34 8.67 1.07 23.51
N GLY A 35 7.42 0.77 23.88
CA GLY A 35 6.63 1.58 24.81
C GLY A 35 6.45 3.03 24.33
N ASN A 36 6.59 4.02 25.22
CA ASN A 36 6.39 5.44 24.89
C ASN A 36 7.32 5.97 23.78
N ARG A 37 8.51 5.37 23.61
CA ARG A 37 9.41 5.75 22.50
C ARG A 37 8.87 5.32 21.14
N GLY A 38 8.07 4.25 21.11
CA GLY A 38 7.35 3.80 19.92
C GLY A 38 6.37 4.85 19.40
N LEU A 39 5.69 5.58 20.28
CA LEU A 39 4.76 6.65 19.88
C LEU A 39 5.48 7.79 19.14
N ALA A 40 6.68 8.18 19.59
CA ALA A 40 7.49 9.15 18.87
C ALA A 40 7.92 8.61 17.49
N GLY A 41 8.23 7.32 17.40
CA GLY A 41 8.49 6.63 16.13
C GLY A 41 7.30 6.68 15.17
N VAL A 42 6.08 6.45 15.66
CA VAL A 42 4.85 6.56 14.84
C VAL A 42 4.69 7.98 14.30
N GLY A 43 4.89 9.00 15.13
CA GLY A 43 4.86 10.41 14.71
C GLY A 43 5.90 10.72 13.62
N LEU A 44 7.14 10.26 13.79
CA LEU A 44 8.20 10.43 12.80
C LEU A 44 7.89 9.72 11.47
N ALA A 45 7.44 8.46 11.53
CA ALA A 45 7.06 7.70 10.35
C ALA A 45 5.91 8.38 9.59
N THR A 46 4.90 8.88 10.31
CA THR A 46 3.77 9.63 9.73
C THR A 46 4.26 10.88 9.01
N LEU A 47 5.14 11.67 9.62
CA LEU A 47 5.72 12.85 8.99
C LEU A 47 6.52 12.50 7.74
N MET A 48 7.32 11.43 7.78
CA MET A 48 8.10 10.96 6.63
C MET A 48 7.18 10.53 5.48
N PHE A 49 6.10 9.77 5.75
CA PHE A 49 5.13 9.40 4.72
C PHE A 49 4.45 10.62 4.11
N VAL A 50 3.98 11.57 4.93
CA VAL A 50 3.39 12.82 4.45
C VAL A 50 4.36 13.58 3.57
N TRP A 51 5.61 13.75 4.00
CA TRP A 51 6.64 14.48 3.26
C TRP A 51 6.92 13.83 1.89
N VAL A 52 7.17 12.51 1.86
CA VAL A 52 7.41 11.77 0.61
C VAL A 52 6.19 11.84 -0.32
N GLY A 53 4.98 11.65 0.22
CA GLY A 53 3.75 11.72 -0.57
C GLY A 53 3.54 13.08 -1.22
N VAL A 54 3.74 14.17 -0.46
CA VAL A 54 3.64 15.55 -0.98
C VAL A 54 4.66 15.80 -2.07
N VAL A 55 5.93 15.42 -1.87
CA VAL A 55 7.01 15.62 -2.85
C VAL A 55 6.69 14.89 -4.16
N ILE A 56 6.28 13.61 -4.09
CA ILE A 56 5.97 12.82 -5.29
C ILE A 56 4.79 13.43 -6.05
N LEU A 57 3.71 13.79 -5.35
CA LEU A 57 2.51 14.37 -5.97
C LEU A 57 2.77 15.76 -6.57
N ASP A 58 3.56 16.60 -5.90
CA ASP A 58 3.92 17.93 -6.39
C ASP A 58 4.79 17.85 -7.66
N VAL A 59 5.78 16.93 -7.67
CA VAL A 59 6.60 16.68 -8.86
C VAL A 59 5.76 16.16 -10.02
N ALA A 60 4.85 15.20 -9.77
CA ALA A 60 3.97 14.64 -10.79
C ALA A 60 2.96 15.66 -11.35
N GLN A 61 2.53 16.63 -10.54
CA GLN A 61 1.59 17.67 -10.97
C GLN A 61 2.27 18.74 -11.83
N ARG A 62 3.52 19.10 -11.54
CA ARG A 62 4.24 20.20 -12.21
C ARG A 62 4.95 19.80 -13.49
N ASN A 63 5.20 18.50 -13.69
CA ASN A 63 5.99 17.98 -14.80
C ASN A 63 5.15 17.00 -15.65
N PRO A 64 5.49 16.80 -16.93
CA PRO A 64 4.80 15.82 -17.80
C PRO A 64 5.22 14.37 -17.46
N VAL A 65 4.96 13.94 -16.24
CA VAL A 65 5.25 12.59 -15.74
C VAL A 65 4.01 11.72 -15.94
N TYR A 66 4.10 10.74 -16.85
CA TYR A 66 2.99 9.81 -17.14
C TYR A 66 3.29 8.37 -16.70
N SER A 67 4.56 8.06 -16.46
CA SER A 67 5.06 6.78 -15.94
C SER A 67 5.95 6.96 -14.71
N TYR A 68 6.07 5.92 -13.87
CA TYR A 68 7.04 5.91 -12.78
C TYR A 68 8.49 5.99 -13.29
N LEU A 69 8.76 5.48 -14.50
CA LEU A 69 10.05 5.62 -15.15
C LEU A 69 10.34 7.07 -15.52
N ASP A 70 9.33 7.84 -15.95
CA ASP A 70 9.49 9.28 -16.22
C ASP A 70 9.82 10.02 -14.92
N LEU A 71 9.19 9.63 -13.81
CA LEU A 71 9.47 10.17 -12.49
C LEU A 71 10.92 9.86 -12.07
N LEU A 72 11.38 8.62 -12.25
CA LEU A 72 12.75 8.23 -11.94
C LEU A 72 13.76 9.00 -12.80
N ASN A 73 13.51 9.13 -14.11
CA ASN A 73 14.37 9.91 -15.00
C ASN A 73 14.40 11.41 -14.67
N TYR A 74 13.31 11.94 -14.11
CA TYR A 74 13.23 13.33 -13.68
C TYR A 74 13.98 13.58 -12.36
N VAL A 75 13.81 12.68 -11.39
CA VAL A 75 14.38 12.83 -10.03
C VAL A 75 15.84 12.43 -9.99
N LEU A 76 16.25 11.42 -10.76
CA LEU A 76 17.60 10.88 -10.73
C LEU A 76 18.42 11.43 -11.90
N PRO A 77 19.57 12.08 -11.62
CA PRO A 77 20.34 12.73 -12.67
C PRO A 77 21.11 11.75 -13.57
N TRP A 78 21.29 10.49 -13.14
CA TRP A 78 22.21 9.54 -13.80
C TRP A 78 21.46 8.28 -14.28
N LYS A 79 21.66 7.92 -15.56
CA LYS A 79 20.98 6.78 -16.20
C LYS A 79 21.23 5.42 -15.53
N TRP A 80 22.44 5.18 -15.01
CA TRP A 80 22.73 3.92 -14.31
C TRP A 80 21.95 3.81 -12.99
N LEU A 81 21.75 4.94 -12.29
CA LEU A 81 20.97 4.99 -11.06
C LEU A 81 19.49 4.72 -11.35
N VAL A 82 18.95 5.31 -12.42
CA VAL A 82 17.58 5.03 -12.91
C VAL A 82 17.40 3.54 -13.14
N SER A 83 18.30 2.90 -13.89
CA SER A 83 18.25 1.46 -14.18
C SER A 83 18.35 0.61 -12.91
N LEU A 84 19.23 0.97 -11.98
CA LEU A 84 19.34 0.27 -10.70
C LEU A 84 18.06 0.39 -9.87
N THR A 85 17.49 1.60 -9.76
CA THR A 85 16.24 1.82 -9.03
C THR A 85 15.04 1.16 -9.69
N ASP A 86 15.00 1.13 -11.02
CA ASP A 86 13.99 0.42 -11.80
C ASP A 86 14.02 -1.08 -11.51
N LEU A 87 15.23 -1.67 -11.49
CA LEU A 87 15.41 -3.07 -11.11
C LEU A 87 14.95 -3.35 -9.67
N ILE A 88 15.29 -2.45 -8.72
CA ILE A 88 14.85 -2.58 -7.33
C ILE A 88 13.32 -2.49 -7.24
N PHE A 89 12.69 -1.54 -7.93
CA PHE A 89 11.23 -1.41 -7.96
C PHE A 89 10.57 -2.64 -8.56
N LEU A 90 11.09 -3.18 -9.66
CA LEU A 90 10.59 -4.40 -10.26
C LEU A 90 10.70 -5.59 -9.29
N ALA A 91 11.84 -5.73 -8.60
CA ALA A 91 12.03 -6.75 -7.59
C ALA A 91 11.03 -6.60 -6.43
N THR A 92 10.86 -5.38 -5.90
CA THR A 92 9.91 -5.10 -4.82
C THR A 92 8.47 -5.37 -5.25
N LEU A 93 8.07 -5.02 -6.48
CA LEU A 93 6.74 -5.31 -7.01
C LEU A 93 6.51 -6.82 -7.12
N LEU A 94 7.48 -7.57 -7.64
CA LEU A 94 7.38 -9.02 -7.77
C LEU A 94 7.29 -9.70 -6.40
N THR A 95 8.16 -9.34 -5.47
CA THR A 95 8.12 -9.85 -4.09
C THR A 95 6.82 -9.44 -3.40
N GLY A 96 6.37 -8.20 -3.59
CA GLY A 96 5.11 -7.70 -3.04
C GLY A 96 3.92 -8.53 -3.51
N VAL A 97 3.79 -8.78 -4.81
CA VAL A 97 2.73 -9.64 -5.35
C VAL A 97 2.79 -11.05 -4.74
N GLY A 98 3.99 -11.62 -4.60
CA GLY A 98 4.18 -12.93 -3.96
C GLY A 98 3.72 -12.97 -2.51
N VAL A 99 4.17 -12.01 -1.69
CA VAL A 99 3.82 -11.92 -0.27
C VAL A 99 2.32 -11.64 -0.09
N MET A 100 1.73 -10.73 -0.86
CA MET A 100 0.29 -10.43 -0.80
C MET A 100 -0.55 -11.64 -1.20
N THR A 101 -0.14 -12.38 -2.23
CA THR A 101 -0.84 -13.60 -2.67
C THR A 101 -0.76 -14.69 -1.62
N ALA A 102 0.41 -14.88 -1.00
CA ALA A 102 0.58 -15.83 0.10
C ALA A 102 -0.30 -15.46 1.29
N ALA A 103 -0.35 -14.17 1.67
CA ALA A 103 -1.22 -13.67 2.73
C ALA A 103 -2.71 -13.86 2.41
N GLY A 104 -3.15 -13.59 1.18
CA GLY A 104 -4.53 -13.86 0.76
C GLY A 104 -4.87 -15.35 0.81
N GLY A 105 -3.93 -16.21 0.39
CA GLY A 105 -4.06 -17.66 0.45
C GLY A 105 -4.14 -18.21 1.87
N THR A 106 -3.37 -17.67 2.82
CA THR A 106 -3.45 -18.08 4.23
C THR A 106 -4.78 -17.69 4.86
N VAL A 107 -5.32 -16.50 4.56
CA VAL A 107 -6.64 -16.07 5.04
C VAL A 107 -7.75 -17.01 4.55
N LEU A 108 -7.76 -17.35 3.25
CA LEU A 108 -8.76 -18.28 2.70
C LEU A 108 -8.58 -19.71 3.22
N LYS A 109 -7.33 -20.10 3.53
CA LYS A 109 -7.04 -21.37 4.20
C LYS A 109 -7.65 -21.43 5.60
N SER A 110 -7.63 -20.34 6.35
CA SER A 110 -8.28 -20.26 7.66
C SER A 110 -9.80 -20.44 7.59
N TRP A 111 -10.41 -20.26 6.42
CA TRP A 111 -11.83 -20.57 6.17
C TRP A 111 -12.08 -21.99 5.67
N GLY A 112 -11.07 -22.86 5.69
CA GLY A 112 -11.18 -24.28 5.35
C GLY A 112 -10.81 -24.64 3.91
N LEU A 113 -10.35 -23.70 3.09
CA LEU A 113 -9.88 -24.01 1.73
C LEU A 113 -8.43 -24.53 1.71
N HIS A 114 -8.08 -25.28 0.66
CA HIS A 114 -6.70 -25.66 0.42
C HIS A 114 -5.86 -24.43 0.01
N TYR A 115 -4.63 -24.31 0.52
CA TYR A 115 -3.79 -23.12 0.35
C TYR A 115 -3.64 -22.67 -1.12
N SER A 116 -3.32 -23.61 -2.01
CA SER A 116 -3.14 -23.31 -3.45
C SER A 116 -4.42 -22.78 -4.11
N ILE A 117 -5.58 -23.28 -3.69
CA ILE A 117 -6.89 -22.82 -4.19
C ILE A 117 -7.17 -21.42 -3.64
N GLY A 118 -6.83 -21.16 -2.38
CA GLY A 118 -6.91 -19.83 -1.78
C GLY A 118 -6.07 -18.79 -2.52
N CYS A 119 -4.80 -19.11 -2.82
CA CYS A 119 -3.93 -18.24 -3.61
C CYS A 119 -4.51 -17.97 -5.01
N ALA A 120 -4.96 -19.02 -5.71
CA ALA A 120 -5.55 -18.90 -7.04
C ALA A 120 -6.83 -18.04 -7.03
N GLY A 121 -7.70 -18.25 -6.04
CA GLY A 121 -8.92 -17.46 -5.86
C GLY A 121 -8.64 -15.99 -5.58
N PHE A 122 -7.66 -15.71 -4.71
CA PHE A 122 -7.23 -14.34 -4.41
C PHE A 122 -6.67 -13.63 -5.65
N LEU A 123 -5.79 -14.29 -6.41
CA LEU A 123 -5.26 -13.75 -7.67
C LEU A 123 -6.37 -13.49 -8.69
N LEU A 124 -7.32 -14.42 -8.83
CA LEU A 124 -8.45 -14.26 -9.74
C LEU A 124 -9.28 -13.02 -9.37
N LEU A 125 -9.56 -12.82 -8.09
CA LEU A 125 -10.26 -11.63 -7.60
C LEU A 125 -9.50 -10.34 -7.92
N CYS A 126 -8.18 -10.31 -7.70
CA CYS A 126 -7.33 -9.18 -8.06
C CYS A 126 -7.38 -8.88 -9.57
N ILE A 127 -7.31 -9.91 -10.42
CA ILE A 127 -7.40 -9.75 -11.89
C ILE A 127 -8.77 -9.17 -12.29
N LEU A 128 -9.86 -9.66 -11.69
CA LEU A 128 -11.20 -9.14 -11.97
C LEU A 128 -11.35 -7.67 -11.57
N LEU A 129 -10.80 -7.27 -10.41
CA LEU A 129 -10.77 -5.88 -10.00
C LEU A 129 -9.96 -5.04 -10.98
N LEU A 130 -8.77 -5.49 -11.39
CA LEU A 130 -7.91 -4.73 -12.30
C LEU A 130 -8.47 -4.61 -13.73
N ARG A 131 -9.36 -5.52 -14.18
CA ARG A 131 -10.05 -5.38 -15.48
C ARG A 131 -10.87 -4.11 -15.61
N THR A 132 -11.31 -3.53 -14.50
CA THR A 132 -12.03 -2.25 -14.49
C THR A 132 -11.11 -1.02 -14.67
N GLY A 133 -9.80 -1.25 -14.82
CA GLY A 133 -8.78 -0.23 -15.07
C GLY A 133 -8.54 0.69 -13.86
N GLY A 134 -7.83 1.80 -14.10
CA GLY A 134 -7.46 2.74 -13.05
C GLY A 134 -8.65 3.34 -12.28
N LYS A 135 -9.79 3.54 -12.95
CA LYS A 135 -11.01 4.07 -12.30
C LYS A 135 -11.56 3.10 -11.25
N GLY A 136 -11.56 1.80 -11.54
CA GLY A 136 -12.03 0.80 -10.59
C GLY A 136 -11.06 0.57 -9.44
N PHE A 137 -9.76 0.62 -9.71
CA PHE A 137 -8.72 0.59 -8.67
C PHE A 137 -8.89 1.73 -7.65
N VAL A 138 -9.03 2.97 -8.14
CA VAL A 138 -9.27 4.14 -7.27
C VAL A 138 -10.56 4.00 -6.48
N LYS A 139 -11.64 3.53 -7.12
CA LYS A 139 -12.94 3.32 -6.46
C LYS A 139 -12.86 2.24 -5.37
N ALA A 140 -12.12 1.16 -5.60
CA ALA A 140 -11.92 0.11 -4.60
C ALA A 140 -11.21 0.65 -3.36
N ASN A 141 -10.13 1.41 -3.53
CA ASN A 141 -9.41 2.03 -2.40
C ASN A 141 -10.26 3.03 -1.62
N CYS A 142 -11.13 3.78 -2.29
CA CYS A 142 -12.08 4.68 -1.62
C CYS A 142 -13.06 3.96 -0.68
N TRP A 143 -13.27 2.66 -0.85
CA TRP A 143 -14.12 1.83 -0.01
C TRP A 143 -13.31 0.99 0.98
N LEU A 144 -12.25 0.33 0.51
CA LEU A 144 -11.44 -0.59 1.31
C LEU A 144 -10.70 0.13 2.43
N VAL A 145 -10.04 1.25 2.15
CA VAL A 145 -9.23 1.97 3.14
C VAL A 145 -10.05 2.48 4.32
N PRO A 146 -11.16 3.23 4.14
CA PRO A 146 -11.98 3.63 5.27
C PRO A 146 -12.62 2.42 5.97
N GLY A 147 -13.00 1.37 5.22
CA GLY A 147 -13.50 0.13 5.81
C GLY A 147 -12.50 -0.54 6.74
N MET A 148 -11.23 -0.63 6.34
CA MET A 148 -10.15 -1.15 7.18
C MET A 148 -9.94 -0.29 8.43
N ALA A 149 -9.91 1.04 8.28
CA ALA A 149 -9.76 1.94 9.43
C ALA A 149 -10.90 1.78 10.44
N VAL A 150 -12.16 1.72 9.96
CA VAL A 150 -13.33 1.49 10.82
C VAL A 150 -13.24 0.13 11.51
N ALA A 151 -12.87 -0.94 10.79
CA ALA A 151 -12.71 -2.27 11.37
C ALA A 151 -11.65 -2.28 12.49
N ILE A 152 -10.51 -1.63 12.28
CA ILE A 152 -9.46 -1.52 13.29
C ILE A 152 -9.96 -0.76 14.53
N VAL A 153 -10.63 0.38 14.33
CA VAL A 153 -11.19 1.18 15.45
C VAL A 153 -12.21 0.36 16.24
N ILE A 154 -13.10 -0.37 15.56
CA ILE A 154 -14.07 -1.26 16.22
C ILE A 154 -13.36 -2.34 17.02
N LEU A 155 -12.35 -3.00 16.45
CA LEU A 155 -11.59 -4.04 17.14
C LEU A 155 -10.89 -3.47 18.39
N CYS A 156 -10.28 -2.29 18.29
CA CYS A 156 -9.65 -1.63 19.43
C CYS A 156 -10.65 -1.31 20.56
N ILE A 157 -11.88 -0.91 20.22
CA ILE A 157 -12.92 -0.63 21.21
C ILE A 157 -13.49 -1.93 21.81
N ALA A 158 -13.71 -2.96 20.99
CA ALA A 158 -14.30 -4.24 21.41
C ALA A 158 -13.34 -5.13 22.20
N GLN A 159 -12.03 -4.88 22.13
CA GLN A 159 -11.00 -5.56 22.93
C GLN A 159 -10.71 -4.86 24.27
N VAL A 160 -11.48 -3.82 24.62
CA VAL A 160 -11.63 -3.29 25.99
C VAL A 160 -12.87 -3.93 26.62
#